data_AF-A0A951GG48-F1
#
_entry.id   AF-A0A951GG48-F1
#
_cell.length_a   1.000
_cell.length_b   1.000
_cell.length_c   1.000
_cell.angle_alpha   90.00
_cell.angle_beta   90.00
_cell.angle_gamma   90.00
#
_symmetry.space_group_name_H-M   'P 1'
#
loop_
_entity.id
_entity.type
_entity.pdbx_description
1 polymer ?
#
loop_
_entity_poly.entity_id
_entity_poly.type
_entity_poly.pdbx_seq_one_letter_code
_entity_poly.pdbx_strand_id
1 'polypeptide(L)'
;MATGGRLRRVVKWGAFTVLVLLLLVVALFGLLQTAPGLGFATRQIANLASTPGFSVSIKGLSGFLPFDVHAERIEVSDAKGVWLGIDHARIDLSARALISRRAEIGTMGA
;
A
#
# COMPACT_ATOMS: atom_id res chain seq x y z
N MET A 1 29.37 -18.93 -36.73
CA MET A 1 28.17 -18.24 -36.19
C MET A 1 27.32 -19.23 -35.41
N ALA A 2 27.52 -19.35 -34.09
CA ALA A 2 26.77 -20.28 -33.24
C ALA A 2 26.32 -19.60 -31.93
N THR A 3 25.64 -18.45 -32.05
CA THR A 3 25.22 -17.64 -30.89
C THR A 3 23.70 -17.58 -30.68
N GLY A 4 22.90 -18.03 -31.65
CA GLY A 4 21.42 -17.91 -31.57
C GLY A 4 20.76 -18.73 -30.45
N GLY A 5 21.33 -19.88 -30.08
CA GLY A 5 20.76 -20.76 -29.06
C GLY A 5 20.93 -20.27 -27.62
N ARG A 6 22.08 -19.67 -27.29
CA ARG A 6 22.36 -19.13 -25.95
C ARG A 6 21.58 -17.83 -25.71
N LEU A 7 21.50 -16.97 -26.73
CA LEU A 7 20.74 -15.71 -26.65
C LEU A 7 19.23 -15.96 -26.44
N ARG A 8 18.62 -16.90 -27.17
CA ARG A 8 17.23 -17.31 -26.94
C ARG A 8 17.00 -17.86 -25.53
N ARG A 9 17.99 -18.54 -24.95
CA ARG A 9 17.89 -19.10 -23.60
C ARG A 9 17.96 -18.01 -22.54
N VAL A 10 18.90 -17.07 -22.64
CA VAL A 10 19.00 -15.94 -21.71
C VAL A 10 17.73 -15.07 -21.77
N VAL A 11 17.23 -14.75 -22.96
CA VAL A 11 15.97 -13.98 -23.11
C VAL A 11 14.78 -14.73 -22.51
N LYS A 12 14.67 -16.05 -22.75
CA LYS A 12 13.61 -16.86 -22.16
C LYS A 12 13.66 -16.87 -20.63
N TRP A 13 14.84 -17.05 -20.06
CA TRP A 13 15.00 -17.07 -18.60
C TRP A 13 14.77 -15.68 -17.99
N GLY A 14 15.26 -14.61 -18.62
CA GLY A 14 14.97 -13.24 -18.20
C GLY A 14 13.47 -12.93 -18.24
N ALA A 15 12.78 -13.28 -19.33
CA ALA A 15 11.33 -13.12 -19.44
C ALA A 15 10.57 -13.96 -18.40
N PHE A 16 11.02 -15.18 -18.13
CA PHE A 16 10.45 -16.04 -17.09
C PHE A 16 10.63 -15.44 -15.69
N THR A 17 11.82 -14.94 -15.36
CA THR A 17 12.09 -14.24 -14.09
C THR A 17 11.19 -13.02 -13.93
N VAL A 18 11.05 -12.21 -14.97
CA VAL A 18 10.14 -11.04 -14.96
C VAL A 18 8.69 -11.48 -14.75
N LEU A 19 8.25 -12.54 -15.44
CA LEU A 19 6.91 -13.08 -15.28
C LEU A 19 6.64 -13.58 -13.85
N VAL A 20 7.58 -14.33 -13.27
CA VAL A 20 7.47 -14.82 -11.89
C VAL A 20 7.41 -13.64 -10.91
N LEU A 21 8.23 -12.61 -11.11
CA LEU A 21 8.20 -11.41 -10.28
C LEU A 21 6.85 -10.68 -10.38
N LEU A 22 6.31 -10.53 -11.58
CA LEU A 22 4.98 -9.95 -11.79
C LEU A 22 3.88 -10.76 -11.09
N LEU A 23 3.91 -12.09 -11.23
CA LEU A 23 2.96 -12.97 -10.54
C LEU A 23 3.06 -12.87 -9.03
N LEU A 24 4.28 -12.74 -8.49
CA LEU A 24 4.50 -12.56 -7.05
C LEU A 24 3.90 -11.24 -6.56
N VAL A 25 4.08 -10.14 -7.31
CA VAL A 25 3.46 -8.85 -6.97
C VAL A 25 1.93 -8.97 -6.98
N VAL A 26 1.35 -9.59 -8.01
CA VAL A 26 -0.11 -9.81 -8.10
C VAL A 26 -0.61 -10.66 -6.92
N ALA A 27 0.10 -11.73 -6.57
CA ALA A 27 -0.25 -12.58 -5.45
C ALA A 27 -0.19 -11.82 -4.11
N LEU A 28 0.85 -11.01 -3.90
CA LEU A 28 0.98 -10.18 -2.70
C LEU A 28 -0.15 -9.14 -2.61
N PHE A 29 -0.51 -8.52 -3.73
CA PHE A 29 -1.66 -7.62 -3.82
C PHE A 29 -2.98 -8.34 -3.48
N GLY A 30 -3.18 -9.55 -4.01
CA GLY A 30 -4.35 -10.37 -3.70
C GLY A 30 -4.41 -10.73 -2.21
N LEU A 31 -3.28 -11.05 -1.60
CA LEU A 31 -3.20 -11.29 -0.16
C LEU A 31 -3.50 -10.03 0.66
N LEU A 32 -3.02 -8.86 0.22
CA LEU A 32 -3.24 -7.58 0.92
C LEU A 32 -4.72 -7.18 0.96
N GLN A 33 -5.49 -7.60 -0.04
CA GLN A 33 -6.94 -7.38 -0.10
C GLN A 33 -7.75 -8.27 0.86
N THR A 34 -7.13 -9.30 1.45
CA THR A 34 -7.81 -10.16 2.43
C THR A 34 -7.84 -9.50 3.82
N ALA A 35 -8.81 -9.88 4.67
CA ALA A 35 -8.89 -9.39 6.06
C ALA A 35 -7.58 -9.50 6.86
N PRO A 36 -6.85 -10.63 6.87
CA PRO A 36 -5.55 -10.70 7.54
C PRO A 36 -4.47 -9.84 6.86
N GLY A 37 -4.50 -9.70 5.53
CA GLY A 37 -3.58 -8.83 4.79
C GLY A 37 -3.76 -7.36 5.13
N LEU A 38 -5.01 -6.89 5.20
CA LEU A 38 -5.38 -5.56 5.67
C LEU A 38 -4.88 -5.33 7.09
N GLY A 39 -5.14 -6.27 8.02
CA GLY A 39 -4.67 -6.15 9.40
C GLY A 39 -3.15 -6.06 9.53
N PHE A 40 -2.41 -6.80 8.69
CA PHE A 40 -0.94 -6.67 8.62
C PHE A 40 -0.53 -5.29 8.09
N ALA A 41 -1.15 -4.82 7.00
CA ALA A 41 -0.87 -3.50 6.43
C ALA A 41 -1.14 -2.38 7.44
N THR A 42 -2.28 -2.42 8.15
CA THR A 42 -2.62 -1.47 9.22
C THR A 42 -1.52 -1.36 10.27
N ARG A 43 -1.00 -2.50 10.74
CA ARG A 43 0.07 -2.51 11.75
C ARG A 43 1.36 -1.92 11.22
N GLN A 44 1.74 -2.25 9.98
CA GLN A 44 2.95 -1.68 9.37
C GLN A 44 2.83 -0.17 9.18
N ILE A 45 1.68 0.32 8.70
CA ILE A 45 1.42 1.75 8.53
C ILE A 45 1.47 2.46 9.90
N ALA A 46 0.80 1.91 10.92
CA ALA A 46 0.80 2.46 12.27
C ALA A 46 2.22 2.54 12.85
N ASN A 47 3.03 1.49 12.67
CA ASN A 47 4.42 1.46 13.14
C ASN A 47 5.31 2.48 12.41
N LEU A 48 5.14 2.64 11.09
CA LEU A 48 5.90 3.61 10.29
C LEU A 48 5.50 5.06 10.57
N ALA A 49 4.22 5.30 10.88
CA ALA A 49 3.70 6.62 11.22
C ALA A 49 4.01 7.01 12.68
N SER A 50 4.22 6.03 13.55
CA SER A 50 4.59 6.28 14.94
C SER A 50 6.04 6.75 15.04
N THR A 51 6.26 7.80 15.83
CA THR A 51 7.57 8.46 16.04
C THR A 51 7.83 8.52 17.54
N PRO A 52 9.08 8.63 18.04
CA PRO A 52 9.30 8.83 19.47
C PRO A 52 8.50 10.03 20.00
N GLY A 53 7.50 9.77 20.87
CA GLY A 53 6.58 10.77 21.41
C GLY A 53 5.18 10.80 20.81
N PHE A 54 4.94 10.15 19.66
CA PHE A 54 3.63 10.05 19.02
C PHE A 54 3.32 8.61 18.58
N SER A 55 2.13 8.12 18.95
CA SER A 55 1.61 6.81 18.57
C SER A 55 0.44 6.98 17.61
N VAL A 56 0.44 6.24 16.50
CA VAL A 56 -0.65 6.27 15.52
C VAL A 56 -1.42 4.95 15.56
N SER A 57 -2.74 5.03 15.70
CA SER A 57 -3.66 3.90 15.69
C SER A 57 -4.67 4.07 14.56
N ILE A 58 -4.98 2.97 13.87
CA ILE A 58 -5.91 2.96 12.73
C ILE A 58 -6.92 1.83 12.97
N LYS A 59 -8.21 2.15 12.90
CA LYS A 59 -9.34 1.21 13.06
C LYS A 59 -10.18 1.18 11.79
N GLY A 60 -10.75 0.00 11.52
CA GLY A 60 -11.66 -0.21 10.39
C GLY A 60 -11.02 0.01 9.02
N LEU A 61 -9.73 -0.31 8.85
CA LEU A 61 -9.06 -0.19 7.54
C LEU A 61 -9.72 -1.13 6.53
N SER A 62 -10.19 -0.57 5.42
CA SER A 62 -10.94 -1.29 4.39
C SER A 62 -10.76 -0.62 3.01
N GLY A 63 -11.33 -1.23 1.98
CA GLY A 63 -11.23 -0.78 0.59
C GLY A 63 -10.21 -1.58 -0.24
N PHE A 64 -9.97 -1.09 -1.45
CA PHE A 64 -9.05 -1.69 -2.42
C PHE A 64 -7.68 -1.03 -2.37
N LEU A 65 -6.80 -1.54 -1.50
CA LEU A 65 -5.45 -0.97 -1.36
C LEU A 65 -4.62 -1.15 -2.64
N PRO A 66 -3.77 -0.17 -2.98
CA PRO A 66 -3.59 1.14 -2.32
C PRO A 66 -4.51 2.24 -2.90
N PHE A 67 -5.40 1.92 -3.85
CA PHE A 67 -6.08 2.94 -4.66
C PHE A 67 -7.34 3.52 -4.01
N ASP A 68 -8.07 2.74 -3.21
CA ASP A 68 -9.25 3.20 -2.47
C ASP A 68 -9.11 2.70 -1.03
N VAL A 69 -8.71 3.59 -0.13
CA VAL A 69 -8.42 3.25 1.27
C VAL A 69 -9.39 4.00 2.17
N HIS A 70 -10.08 3.26 3.02
CA HIS A 70 -11.01 3.79 4.01
C HIS A 70 -10.55 3.38 5.40
N ALA A 71 -10.60 4.30 6.34
CA ALA A 71 -10.40 4.03 7.74
C ALA A 71 -11.56 4.62 8.53
N GLU A 72 -12.20 3.80 9.36
CA GLU A 72 -13.27 4.24 10.23
C GLU A 72 -12.76 5.29 11.23
N ARG A 73 -11.55 5.09 11.76
CA ARG A 73 -10.95 6.02 12.71
C ARG A 73 -9.44 5.96 12.70
N ILE A 74 -8.80 7.13 12.67
CA ILE A 74 -7.35 7.31 12.83
C ILE A 74 -7.13 8.17 14.07
N GLU A 75 -6.32 7.69 15.01
CA GLU A 75 -5.96 8.41 16.23
C GLU A 75 -4.45 8.60 16.29
N VAL A 76 -4.02 9.82 16.55
CA VAL A 76 -2.64 10.16 16.90
C VAL A 76 -2.64 10.55 18.37
N SER A 77 -1.83 9.87 19.16
CA SER A 77 -1.72 10.09 20.60
C SER A 77 -0.31 10.49 20.96
N ASP A 78 -0.18 11.37 21.96
CA ASP A 78 1.09 11.75 22.58
C ASP A 78 1.15 11.27 24.04
N ALA A 79 2.15 11.73 24.80
CA ALA A 79 2.28 11.39 26.22
C ALA A 79 1.13 11.92 27.11
N LYS A 80 0.31 12.85 26.61
CA LYS A 80 -0.82 13.47 27.33
C LYS A 80 -2.17 12.89 26.92
N GLY A 81 -2.24 12.05 25.89
CA GLY A 81 -3.48 11.39 25.43
C GLY A 81 -3.66 11.50 23.92
N VAL A 82 -4.91 11.38 23.44
CA VAL A 82 -5.22 11.56 22.01
C VAL A 82 -5.03 13.03 21.64
N TRP A 83 -4.10 13.29 20.73
CA TRP A 83 -3.80 14.62 20.21
C TRP A 83 -4.64 14.96 18.98
N LEU A 84 -4.90 13.97 18.11
CA LEU A 84 -5.70 14.12 16.89
C LEU A 84 -6.54 12.87 16.65
N GLY A 85 -7.83 13.05 16.37
CA GLY A 85 -8.74 11.99 15.92
C GLY A 85 -9.37 12.38 14.59
N ILE A 86 -9.32 11.48 13.62
CA ILE A 86 -9.98 11.63 12.32
C ILE A 86 -10.95 10.47 12.18
N ASP A 87 -12.23 10.78 12.03
CA ASP A 87 -13.27 9.78 11.76
C ASP A 87 -13.55 9.72 10.25
N HIS A 88 -13.83 8.51 9.74
CA HIS A 88 -14.19 8.25 8.34
C HIS A 88 -13.18 8.78 7.32
N ALA A 89 -11.89 8.56 7.57
CA ALA A 89 -10.84 8.98 6.66
C ALA A 89 -10.91 8.16 5.35
N ARG A 90 -10.92 8.86 4.21
CA ARG A 90 -10.87 8.26 2.88
C ARG A 90 -9.70 8.81 2.09
N ILE A 91 -8.98 7.92 1.42
CA ILE A 91 -7.87 8.25 0.54
C ILE A 91 -8.13 7.55 -0.80
N ASP A 92 -8.26 8.36 -1.86
CA ASP A 92 -8.33 7.88 -3.24
C ASP A 92 -6.98 8.20 -3.91
N LEU A 93 -6.24 7.16 -4.27
CA LEU A 93 -4.99 7.29 -5.00
C LEU A 93 -5.22 6.93 -6.46
N SER A 94 -5.04 7.90 -7.36
CA SER A 94 -5.00 7.58 -8.79
C SER A 94 -3.60 7.11 -9.21
N ALA A 95 -3.51 5.95 -9.86
CA ALA A 95 -2.23 5.39 -10.32
C ALA A 95 -1.45 6.35 -11.23
N ARG A 96 -2.16 7.12 -12.07
CA ARG A 96 -1.56 8.17 -12.92
C ARG A 96 -1.01 9.34 -12.11
N ALA A 97 -1.71 9.80 -11.07
CA ALA A 97 -1.18 10.84 -10.18
C ALA A 97 0.08 10.35 -9.47
N LEU A 98 0.09 9.11 -8.97
CA LEU A 98 1.28 8.52 -8.33
C LEU A 98 2.48 8.43 -9.29
N ILE A 99 2.27 7.97 -10.53
CA ILE A 99 3.34 7.92 -11.56
C ILE A 99 3.86 9.32 -11.87
N SER A 100 2.98 10.33 -11.91
CA SER A 100 3.36 11.73 -12.11
C SER A 100 3.85 12.43 -10.83
N ARG A 101 4.04 11.68 -9.73
CA ARG A 101 4.43 12.17 -8.39
C ARG A 101 3.50 13.28 -7.85
N ARG A 102 2.23 13.24 -8.20
CA ARG A 102 1.19 14.13 -7.67
C ARG A 102 0.38 13.40 -6.62
N ALA A 103 0.20 14.04 -5.47
CA ALA A 103 -0.76 13.65 -4.46
C ALA A 103 -1.90 14.67 -4.48
N GLU A 104 -3.11 14.23 -4.82
CA GLU A 104 -4.31 15.06 -4.80
C GLU A 104 -5.12 14.67 -3.57
N ILE A 105 -5.31 15.60 -2.65
CA ILE A 105 -6.14 15.41 -1.46
C ILE A 105 -7.52 15.94 -1.80
N GLY A 106 -8.44 15.03 -2.14
CA GLY A 106 -9.84 15.37 -2.33
C GLY A 106 -10.52 15.54 -0.97
N THR A 107 -10.98 16.76 -0.65
CA THR A 107 -11.90 16.96 0.46
C THR A 107 -13.31 16.65 -0.04
N MET A 108 -13.93 15.59 0.49
CA MET A 108 -15.37 15.39 0.36
C MET A 108 -16.00 15.75 1.71
N GLY A 109 -16.32 17.03 1.86
CA GLY A 109 -17.15 17.53 2.96
C GLY A 109 -18.62 17.44 2.58
N ALA A 110 -19.45 16.99 3.52
CA ALA A 110 -20.85 17.39 3.62
C ALA A 110 -20.97 18.40 4.76
#